data_AF-A0A7L4J892-F1
#
_entry.id   AF-A0A7L4J892-F1
#
_cell.length_a   1.000
_cell.length_b   1.000
_cell.length_c   1.000
_cell.angle_alpha   90.00
_cell.angle_beta   90.00
_cell.angle_gamma   90.00
#
_symmetry.space_group_name_H-M   'P 1'
#
loop_
_entity.id
_entity.type
_entity.pdbx_description
1 polymer ?
#
loop_
_entity_poly.entity_id
_entity_poly.type
_entity_poly.pdbx_seq_one_letter_code
_entity_poly.pdbx_strand_id
1 'polypeptide(L)'
;LGPSAGSHRALRVLVDMDGVLADFEGGFLKKFRARYPDKPYIALEDRRGFWVSEQYGRLGPELSEKAISIWESKNFFIELDPLPGAVEAVKQMANLADTDVFICTSPIKKYRYCPYEKYAWVEKHFGPEFLEQIVLTRDKT
;
A
#
# COMPACT_ATOMS: atom_id res chain seq x y z
N LEU A 1 45.42 18.99 4.19
CA LEU A 1 44.62 18.33 3.14
C LEU A 1 43.98 17.11 3.79
N GLY A 2 42.76 17.27 4.32
CA GLY A 2 42.02 16.15 4.88
C GLY A 2 41.61 15.18 3.77
N PRO A 3 41.42 13.89 4.06
CA PRO A 3 40.99 12.94 3.05
C PRO A 3 39.66 13.44 2.47
N SER A 4 39.56 13.49 1.14
CA SER A 4 38.29 13.75 0.47
C SER A 4 37.33 12.66 0.92
N ALA A 5 36.25 13.05 1.60
CA ALA A 5 35.13 12.15 1.85
C ALA A 5 34.67 11.62 0.50
N GLY A 6 35.02 10.37 0.20
CA GLY A 6 34.47 9.66 -0.94
C GLY A 6 32.96 9.76 -0.84
N SER A 7 32.31 10.13 -1.94
CA SER A 7 30.86 10.11 -2.08
C SER A 7 30.36 8.67 -1.84
N HIS A 8 30.18 8.29 -0.58
CA HIS A 8 29.50 7.08 -0.21
C HIS A 8 28.03 7.31 -0.52
N ARG A 9 27.60 6.80 -1.68
CA ARG A 9 26.21 6.87 -2.11
C ARG A 9 25.45 5.85 -1.28
N ALA A 10 24.55 6.33 -0.42
CA ALA A 10 23.64 5.47 0.30
C ALA A 10 22.86 4.55 -0.67
N LEU A 11 22.69 3.29 -0.30
CA LEU A 11 21.78 2.38 -0.96
C LEU A 11 20.37 2.97 -0.84
N ARG A 12 19.68 3.09 -1.97
CA ARG A 12 18.29 3.55 -1.98
C ARG A 12 17.34 2.38 -2.17
N VAL A 13 16.41 2.21 -1.24
CA VAL A 13 15.37 1.19 -1.30
C VAL A 13 14.01 1.85 -1.42
N LEU A 14 13.28 1.49 -2.47
CA LEU A 14 11.88 1.87 -2.64
C LEU A 14 11.00 0.72 -2.17
N VAL A 15 10.23 0.95 -1.12
CA VAL A 15 9.31 -0.02 -0.55
C VAL A 15 7.90 0.31 -1.02
N ASP A 16 7.23 -0.64 -1.66
CA ASP A 16 5.82 -0.45 -2.03
C ASP A 16 4.92 -0.46 -0.80
N MET A 17 3.67 0.01 -0.93
CA MET A 17 2.74 0.10 0.20
C MET A 17 1.66 -0.99 0.17
N ASP A 18 0.81 -1.02 -0.85
CA ASP A 18 -0.34 -1.93 -0.90
C ASP A 18 0.14 -3.36 -1.27
N GLY A 19 -0.08 -4.33 -0.37
CA GLY A 19 0.40 -5.71 -0.54
C GLY A 19 1.85 -5.94 -0.11
N VAL A 20 2.53 -4.91 0.43
CA VAL A 20 3.89 -5.01 1.00
C VAL A 20 3.93 -4.50 2.44
N LEU A 21 3.41 -3.30 2.68
CA LEU A 21 3.26 -2.73 4.02
C LEU A 21 1.84 -2.85 4.56
N ALA A 22 0.84 -2.55 3.74
CA ALA A 22 -0.56 -2.54 4.10
C ALA A 22 -1.29 -3.71 3.41
N ASP A 23 -2.07 -4.48 4.16
CA ASP A 23 -2.82 -5.63 3.67
C ASP A 23 -4.07 -5.20 2.86
N PHE A 24 -3.83 -4.79 1.62
CA PHE A 24 -4.89 -4.38 0.70
C PHE A 24 -5.89 -5.52 0.42
N GLU A 25 -5.40 -6.73 0.15
CA GLU A 25 -6.24 -7.88 -0.25
C GLU A 25 -7.14 -8.33 0.90
N GLY A 26 -6.60 -8.48 2.11
CA GLY A 26 -7.38 -8.84 3.30
C GLY A 26 -8.36 -7.74 3.71
N GLY A 27 -7.92 -6.49 3.71
CA GLY A 27 -8.78 -5.33 3.98
C GLY A 27 -9.92 -5.18 2.98
N PHE A 28 -9.63 -5.38 1.69
CA PHE A 28 -10.62 -5.46 0.62
C PHE A 28 -11.63 -6.57 0.86
N LEU A 29 -11.18 -7.82 1.04
CA LEU A 29 -12.07 -8.97 1.15
C LEU A 29 -12.98 -8.84 2.38
N LYS A 30 -12.43 -8.40 3.52
CA LYS A 30 -13.19 -8.13 4.76
C LYS A 30 -14.31 -7.12 4.52
N LYS A 31 -14.00 -5.96 3.93
CA LYS A 31 -14.99 -4.90 3.66
C LYS A 31 -15.97 -5.30 2.56
N PHE A 32 -15.53 -6.03 1.54
CA PHE A 32 -16.40 -6.54 0.47
C PHE A 32 -17.47 -7.48 1.02
N ARG A 33 -17.06 -8.49 1.82
CA ARG A 33 -17.99 -9.45 2.44
C ARG A 33 -18.96 -8.79 3.42
N ALA A 34 -18.51 -7.77 4.15
CA ALA A 34 -19.37 -7.01 5.05
C ALA A 34 -20.41 -6.15 4.30
N ARG A 35 -20.01 -5.50 3.20
CA ARG A 35 -20.89 -4.60 2.42
C ARG A 35 -21.84 -5.36 1.48
N TYR A 36 -21.41 -6.51 0.97
CA TYR A 36 -22.12 -7.32 -0.01
C TYR A 36 -22.23 -8.78 0.45
N PRO A 37 -22.94 -9.06 1.56
CA PRO A 37 -22.96 -10.39 2.17
C PRO A 37 -23.55 -11.48 1.27
N ASP A 38 -24.47 -11.11 0.37
CA ASP A 38 -25.15 -12.05 -0.54
C ASP A 38 -24.42 -12.23 -1.88
N LYS A 39 -23.26 -11.59 -2.08
CA LYS A 39 -22.50 -11.68 -3.33
C LYS A 39 -21.39 -12.71 -3.22
N PRO A 40 -21.09 -13.45 -4.30
CA PRO A 40 -19.94 -14.35 -4.30
C PRO A 40 -18.65 -13.52 -4.19
N TYR A 41 -17.64 -14.11 -3.57
CA TYR A 41 -16.33 -13.52 -3.37
C TYR A 41 -15.24 -14.51 -3.73
N ILE A 42 -14.01 -14.01 -3.85
CA ILE A 42 -12.83 -14.82 -4.14
C ILE A 42 -12.02 -14.92 -2.85
N ALA A 43 -11.74 -16.15 -2.41
CA ALA A 43 -10.87 -16.38 -1.25
C ALA A 43 -9.43 -15.91 -1.57
N LEU A 44 -8.63 -15.58 -0.55
CA LEU A 44 -7.29 -15.01 -0.77
C LEU A 44 -6.38 -16.01 -1.50
N GLU A 45 -6.48 -17.29 -1.15
CA GLU A 45 -5.80 -18.40 -1.79
C GLU A 45 -6.15 -18.59 -3.28
N ASP A 46 -7.31 -18.09 -3.71
CA ASP A 46 -7.82 -18.17 -5.07
C ASP A 46 -7.56 -16.89 -5.89
N ARG A 47 -6.95 -15.86 -5.27
CA ARG A 47 -6.59 -14.63 -5.98
C ARG A 47 -5.54 -14.90 -7.05
N ARG A 48 -5.81 -14.44 -8.28
CA ARG A 48 -4.89 -14.54 -9.41
C ARG A 48 -4.84 -13.21 -10.18
N GLY A 49 -3.65 -12.85 -10.65
CA GLY A 49 -3.42 -11.58 -11.33
C GLY A 49 -3.48 -10.38 -10.38
N PHE A 50 -2.93 -9.25 -10.80
CA PHE A 50 -2.81 -8.06 -9.95
C PHE A 50 -4.15 -7.35 -9.73
N TRP A 51 -5.02 -7.31 -10.75
CA TRP A 51 -6.25 -6.50 -10.71
C TRP A 51 -7.44 -7.25 -10.11
N VAL A 52 -7.74 -6.97 -8.83
CA VAL A 52 -8.91 -7.49 -8.11
C VAL A 52 -10.21 -7.30 -8.90
N SER A 53 -10.44 -6.09 -9.44
CA SER A 53 -11.65 -5.77 -10.21
C SER A 53 -11.83 -6.64 -11.46
N GLU A 54 -10.73 -7.01 -12.13
CA GLU A 54 -10.81 -7.87 -13.32
C GLU A 54 -11.22 -9.29 -12.95
N GLN A 55 -10.66 -9.86 -11.88
CA GLN A 55 -11.04 -11.21 -11.44
C GLN A 55 -12.49 -11.23 -10.92
N TYR A 56 -12.90 -10.21 -10.16
CA TYR A 56 -14.29 -10.06 -9.72
C TYR A 56 -15.25 -9.88 -10.91
N GLY A 57 -14.88 -9.10 -11.92
CA GLY A 57 -15.68 -8.94 -13.14
C GLY A 57 -15.92 -10.25 -13.91
N ARG A 58 -14.97 -11.18 -13.86
CA ARG A 58 -15.13 -12.54 -14.43
C ARG A 58 -16.06 -13.43 -13.59
N LEU A 59 -16.17 -13.17 -12.30
CA LEU A 59 -17.04 -13.91 -11.39
C LEU A 59 -18.51 -13.47 -11.53
N GLY A 60 -18.77 -12.22 -11.92
CA GLY A 60 -20.12 -11.73 -12.18
C GLY A 60 -20.15 -10.30 -12.75
N PRO A 61 -21.16 -9.98 -13.58
CA PRO A 61 -21.19 -8.76 -14.40
C PRO A 61 -21.17 -7.45 -13.59
N GLU A 62 -21.67 -7.45 -12.35
CA GLU A 62 -21.72 -6.28 -11.47
C GLU A 62 -20.58 -6.21 -10.43
N LEU A 63 -19.76 -7.26 -10.35
CA LEU A 63 -18.83 -7.42 -9.22
C LEU A 63 -17.57 -6.57 -9.36
N SER A 64 -17.15 -6.23 -10.59
CA SER A 64 -16.04 -5.31 -10.82
C SER A 64 -16.31 -3.94 -10.19
N GLU A 65 -17.47 -3.35 -10.46
CA GLU A 65 -17.85 -2.04 -9.93
C GLU A 65 -18.06 -2.07 -8.41
N LYS A 66 -18.69 -3.15 -7.90
CA LYS A 66 -18.83 -3.35 -6.45
C LYS A 66 -17.47 -3.46 -5.78
N ALA A 67 -16.53 -4.20 -6.36
CA ALA A 67 -15.18 -4.32 -5.83
C ALA A 67 -14.49 -2.94 -5.81
N ILE A 68 -14.55 -2.20 -6.92
CA ILE A 68 -14.01 -0.83 -7.03
C ILE A 68 -14.57 0.08 -5.94
N SER A 69 -15.87 0.01 -5.67
CA SER A 69 -16.52 0.83 -4.66
C SER A 69 -15.95 0.64 -3.25
N ILE A 70 -15.32 -0.51 -2.95
CA ILE A 70 -14.71 -0.78 -1.64
C ILE A 70 -13.50 0.11 -1.42
N TRP A 71 -12.51 0.09 -2.32
CA TRP A 71 -11.31 0.90 -2.14
C TRP A 71 -11.50 2.39 -2.48
N GLU A 72 -12.58 2.73 -3.17
CA GLU A 72 -12.99 4.13 -3.35
C GLU A 72 -13.71 4.73 -2.14
N SER A 73 -14.08 3.91 -1.14
CA SER A 73 -14.79 4.38 0.04
C SER A 73 -13.85 5.07 1.02
N LYS A 74 -14.38 6.07 1.73
CA LYS A 74 -13.67 6.73 2.84
C LYS A 74 -13.23 5.70 3.88
N ASN A 75 -12.07 5.94 4.46
CA ASN A 75 -11.38 5.11 5.44
C ASN A 75 -10.95 3.72 4.93
N PHE A 76 -10.92 3.48 3.62
CA PHE A 76 -10.42 2.20 3.12
C PHE A 76 -8.92 2.03 3.41
N PHE A 77 -8.10 3.00 3.03
CA PHE A 77 -6.64 2.88 3.08
C PHE A 77 -6.09 3.05 4.49
N ILE A 78 -6.65 4.00 5.27
CA ILE A 78 -6.18 4.26 6.64
C ILE A 78 -6.51 3.12 7.64
N GLU A 79 -7.53 2.31 7.33
CA GLU A 79 -7.94 1.17 8.16
C GLU A 79 -7.30 -0.17 7.73
N LEU A 80 -6.41 -0.17 6.72
CA LEU A 80 -5.69 -1.39 6.36
C LEU A 80 -4.77 -1.81 7.51
N ASP A 81 -4.77 -3.11 7.81
CA ASP A 81 -3.84 -3.68 8.77
C ASP A 81 -2.42 -3.75 8.16
N PRO A 82 -1.35 -3.52 8.92
CA PRO A 82 0.00 -3.80 8.44
C PRO A 82 0.20 -5.29 8.16
N LEU A 83 0.97 -5.60 7.12
CA LEU A 83 1.43 -6.97 6.91
C LEU A 83 2.40 -7.41 8.02
N PRO A 84 2.39 -8.69 8.43
CA PRO A 84 3.23 -9.18 9.52
C PRO A 84 4.72 -8.86 9.33
N GLY A 85 5.32 -8.17 10.30
CA GLY A 85 6.74 -7.80 10.29
C GLY A 85 7.11 -6.63 9.37
N ALA A 86 6.18 -6.08 8.60
CA ALA A 86 6.47 -5.07 7.59
C ALA A 86 6.93 -3.73 8.20
N VAL A 87 6.26 -3.28 9.27
CA VAL A 87 6.61 -2.02 9.95
C VAL A 87 7.96 -2.16 10.64
N GLU A 88 8.21 -3.28 11.31
CA GLU A 88 9.46 -3.57 12.00
C GLU A 88 10.62 -3.65 11.02
N ALA A 89 10.45 -4.36 9.90
CA ALA A 89 11.47 -4.51 8.88
C ALA A 89 11.87 -3.18 8.24
N VAL A 90 10.90 -2.32 7.90
CA VAL A 90 11.20 -0.99 7.34
C VAL A 90 11.89 -0.09 8.37
N LYS A 91 11.46 -0.10 9.64
CA LYS A 91 12.14 0.66 10.70
C LYS A 91 13.58 0.20 10.89
N GLN A 92 13.83 -1.11 10.86
CA GLN A 92 15.20 -1.64 10.94
C GLN A 92 16.02 -1.24 9.72
N MET A 93 15.45 -1.33 8.52
CA MET A 93 16.11 -0.96 7.27
C MET A 93 16.48 0.52 7.23
N ALA A 94 15.60 1.41 7.69
CA ALA A 94 15.84 2.85 7.76
C ALA A 94 16.91 3.26 8.79
N ASN A 95 17.29 2.35 9.70
CA ASN A 95 18.35 2.57 10.68
C ASN A 95 19.71 1.96 10.25
N LEU A 96 19.79 1.33 9.08
CA LEU A 96 21.05 0.80 8.56
C LEU A 96 21.97 1.94 8.11
N ALA A 97 23.27 1.78 8.34
CA ALA A 97 24.26 2.70 7.80
C ALA A 97 24.16 2.75 6.27
N ASP A 98 24.36 3.94 5.70
CA ASP A 98 24.38 4.19 4.25
C ASP A 98 23.13 3.63 3.52
N THR A 99 21.94 3.73 4.13
CA THR A 99 20.69 3.25 3.54
C THR A 99 19.57 4.29 3.63
N ASP A 100 19.06 4.73 2.49
CA ASP A 100 17.88 5.59 2.37
C ASP A 100 16.66 4.73 2.00
N VAL A 101 15.59 4.83 2.78
CA VAL A 101 14.34 4.10 2.53
C VAL A 101 13.21 5.06 2.21
N PHE A 102 12.53 4.83 1.08
CA PHE A 102 11.34 5.58 0.67
C PHE A 102 10.15 4.65 0.50
N ILE A 103 8.96 5.07 0.93
CA ILE A 103 7.70 4.42 0.57
C ILE A 103 7.29 4.97 -0.81
N CYS A 104 7.40 4.15 -1.84
CA CYS A 104 7.03 4.52 -3.21
C CYS A 104 5.73 3.81 -3.59
N THR A 105 4.61 4.55 -3.59
CA THR A 105 3.26 4.00 -3.73
C THR A 105 2.46 4.71 -4.83
N SER A 106 1.55 3.98 -5.45
CA SER A 106 0.66 4.51 -6.48
C SER A 106 -0.71 4.89 -5.90
N PRO A 107 -1.25 6.09 -6.18
CA PRO A 107 -2.63 6.39 -5.83
C PRO A 107 -3.61 5.68 -6.78
N ILE A 108 -4.83 5.40 -6.32
CA ILE A 108 -5.94 5.06 -7.22
C ILE A 108 -6.40 6.31 -8.00
N LYS A 109 -7.09 6.10 -9.13
CA LYS A 109 -7.56 7.22 -9.98
C LYS A 109 -8.53 8.15 -9.24
N LYS A 110 -9.46 7.60 -8.45
CA LYS A 110 -10.39 8.38 -7.64
C LYS A 110 -9.71 8.86 -6.36
N TYR A 111 -8.94 9.93 -6.49
CA TYR A 111 -8.00 10.41 -5.49
C TYR A 111 -8.63 11.01 -4.22
N ARG A 112 -9.97 11.13 -4.12
CA ARG A 112 -10.63 11.91 -3.05
C ARG A 112 -10.16 11.55 -1.63
N TYR A 113 -9.86 10.28 -1.39
CA TYR A 113 -9.46 9.78 -0.07
C TYR A 113 -8.06 9.17 -0.05
N CYS A 114 -7.66 8.48 -1.13
CA CYS A 114 -6.47 7.64 -1.16
C CYS A 114 -5.14 8.35 -0.81
N PRO A 115 -4.74 9.48 -1.43
CA PRO A 115 -3.49 10.15 -1.09
C PRO A 115 -3.42 10.53 0.39
N TYR A 116 -4.41 11.27 0.88
CA TYR A 116 -4.47 11.69 2.28
C TYR A 116 -4.39 10.49 3.24
N GLU A 117 -5.20 9.46 3.00
CA GLU A 117 -5.23 8.28 3.88
C GLU A 117 -3.91 7.50 3.85
N LYS A 118 -3.17 7.50 2.74
CA LYS A 118 -1.83 6.90 2.66
C LYS A 118 -0.82 7.65 3.54
N TYR A 119 -0.81 8.98 3.50
CA TYR A 119 0.03 9.79 4.40
C TYR A 119 -0.35 9.54 5.87
N ALA A 120 -1.65 9.58 6.19
CA ALA A 120 -2.14 9.36 7.55
C ALA A 120 -1.82 7.93 8.06
N TRP A 121 -1.88 6.93 7.18
CA TRP A 121 -1.47 5.56 7.52
C TRP A 121 0.03 5.48 7.82
N VAL A 122 0.87 6.12 7.01
CA VAL A 122 2.33 6.17 7.27
C VAL A 122 2.62 6.87 8.60
N GLU A 123 2.02 8.02 8.87
CA GLU A 123 2.18 8.71 10.16
C GLU A 123 1.78 7.81 11.34
N LYS A 124 0.63 7.14 11.24
CA LYS A 124 0.12 6.24 12.29
C LYS A 124 1.09 5.09 12.62
N HIS A 125 1.78 4.54 11.63
CA HIS A 125 2.58 3.31 11.80
C HIS A 125 4.10 3.57 11.91
N PHE A 126 4.60 4.63 11.26
CA PHE A 126 6.01 5.00 11.22
C PHE A 126 6.36 6.29 11.95
N GLY A 127 5.37 7.13 12.28
CA GLY A 127 5.56 8.44 12.89
C GLY A 127 5.68 9.57 11.86
N PRO A 128 5.58 10.83 12.32
CA PRO A 128 5.52 12.00 11.42
C PRO A 128 6.80 12.21 10.60
N GLU A 129 7.96 11.80 11.11
CA GLU A 129 9.24 11.96 10.38
C GLU A 129 9.31 11.12 9.10
N PHE A 130 8.57 10.00 9.05
CA PHE A 130 8.57 9.14 7.87
C PHE A 130 7.70 9.68 6.72
N LEU A 131 6.96 10.76 6.94
CA LEU A 131 6.16 11.43 5.91
C LEU A 131 7.05 12.04 4.81
N GLU A 132 8.25 12.48 5.17
CA GLU A 132 9.25 13.00 4.22
C GLU A 132 9.78 11.93 3.26
N GLN A 133 9.53 10.64 3.58
CA GLN A 133 10.01 9.50 2.80
C GLN A 133 8.95 8.93 1.86
N ILE A 134 7.82 9.62 1.66
CA ILE A 134 6.75 9.17 0.77
C ILE A 134 6.95 9.73 -0.64
N VAL A 135 6.99 8.82 -1.62
CA VAL A 135 6.89 9.13 -3.05
C VAL A 135 5.55 8.61 -3.56
N LEU A 136 4.63 9.52 -3.86
CA LEU A 136 3.33 9.20 -4.43
C LEU A 136 3.37 9.36 -5.96
N THR A 137 3.41 8.26 -6.71
CA THR A 137 3.53 8.30 -8.17
C THR A 137 2.81 7.13 -8.84
N ARG A 138 2.21 7.37 -10.02
CA ARG A 138 1.64 6.31 -10.86
C ARG A 138 2.69 5.63 -11.74
N ASP A 139 3.85 6.26 -11.91
CA ASP A 139 4.98 5.77 -12.68
C ASP A 139 6.21 5.67 -11.76
N LYS A 140 6.72 4.44 -11.59
CA LYS A 140 7.82 4.13 -10.69
C LYS A 140 9.16 3.88 -11.42
N THR A 141 9.21 4.04 -12.75
CA THR A 141 10.43 3.77 -13.55
C THR A 141 11.50 4.85 -13.44
#